data_AF-B7B5R7-F1
#
_entry.id   AF-B7B5R7-F1
#
_cell.length_a   1.000
_cell.length_b   1.000
_cell.length_c   1.000
_cell.angle_alpha   90.00
_cell.angle_beta   90.00
_cell.angle_gamma   90.00
#
_symmetry.space_group_name_H-M   'P 1'
#
loop_
_entity.id
_entity.type
_entity.pdbx_description
1 polymer ?
#
loop_
_entity_poly.entity_id
_entity_poly.type
_entity_poly.pdbx_seq_one_letter_code
_entity_poly.pdbx_strand_id
1 'polypeptide(L)'
;MLCIVALLSNNIDALQLCYEMGKGTAYTDATQRSFLIKTMIRAVDMNILLIAGILLIIVVSKINKGLVFVWQNITLFRWIGYLLGIHALVSSAINYVEKQASETFEGNPFDYQGVIAAIFVLMVAEIFAIGLRMKEEQDLTV
;
A
#
# COMPACT_ATOMS: atom_id res chain seq x y z
N MET A 1 -11.39 13.14 -6.01
CA MET A 1 -10.59 14.02 -6.90
C MET A 1 -9.17 14.22 -6.39
N LEU A 2 -8.94 14.63 -5.13
CA LEU A 2 -7.59 14.83 -4.56
C LEU A 2 -6.66 13.60 -4.68
N CYS A 3 -7.14 12.39 -4.39
CA CYS A 3 -6.31 11.18 -4.48
C CYS A 3 -5.84 10.87 -5.92
N ILE A 4 -6.68 11.12 -6.94
CA ILE A 4 -6.33 10.88 -8.35
C ILE A 4 -5.29 11.91 -8.82
N VAL A 5 -5.41 13.16 -8.37
CA VAL A 5 -4.45 14.22 -8.67
C VAL A 5 -3.10 13.91 -8.02
N ALA A 6 -3.07 13.42 -6.77
CA ALA A 6 -1.85 12.98 -6.10
C ALA A 6 -1.18 11.78 -6.81
N LEU A 7 -1.99 10.87 -7.37
CA LEU A 7 -1.52 9.72 -8.16
C LEU A 7 -0.81 10.18 -9.44
N LEU A 8 -1.37 11.18 -10.12
CA LEU A 8 -0.78 11.74 -11.33
C LEU A 8 0.46 12.59 -11.03
N SER A 9 0.42 13.43 -9.99
CA SER A 9 1.57 14.29 -9.64
C SER A 9 2.80 13.49 -9.21
N ASN A 10 2.63 12.48 -8.34
CA ASN A 10 3.76 11.67 -7.87
C ASN A 10 4.48 10.93 -9.01
N ASN A 11 3.72 10.43 -9.99
CA ASN A 11 4.30 9.73 -11.13
C ASN A 11 5.01 10.70 -12.10
N ILE A 12 4.51 11.93 -12.27
CA ILE A 12 5.12 12.96 -13.12
C ILE A 12 6.43 13.45 -12.48
N ASP A 13 6.45 13.72 -11.19
CA ASP A 13 7.64 14.19 -10.47
C ASP A 13 8.75 13.12 -10.49
N ALA A 14 8.40 11.85 -10.31
CA ALA A 14 9.34 10.74 -10.42
C ALA A 14 9.92 10.61 -11.84
N LEU A 15 9.09 10.76 -12.89
CA LEU A 15 9.52 10.76 -14.29
C LEU A 15 10.43 11.94 -14.61
N GLN A 16 10.10 13.13 -14.10
CA GLN A 16 10.87 14.34 -14.35
C GLN A 16 12.24 14.28 -13.67
N LEU A 17 12.31 13.79 -12.43
CA LEU A 17 13.57 13.54 -11.73
C LEU A 17 14.45 12.54 -12.49
N CYS A 18 13.86 11.46 -13.01
CA CYS A 18 14.56 10.49 -13.85
C CYS A 18 15.10 11.11 -15.16
N TYR A 19 14.32 11.99 -15.78
CA TYR A 19 14.69 12.69 -17.01
C TYR A 19 15.83 13.70 -16.80
N GLU A 20 15.74 14.52 -15.75
CA GLU A 20 16.77 15.52 -15.42
C GLU A 20 18.11 14.86 -15.04
N MET A 21 18.07 13.72 -14.36
CA MET A 21 19.26 12.94 -14.00
C MET A 21 19.91 12.24 -15.21
N GLY A 22 19.11 11.74 -16.17
CA GLY A 22 19.64 11.14 -17.41
C GLY A 22 20.34 12.15 -18.33
N LYS A 23 20.08 13.45 -18.13
CA LYS A 23 20.75 14.54 -18.83
C LYS A 23 22.13 14.88 -18.23
N GLY A 24 22.37 14.56 -16.96
CA GLY A 24 23.63 14.81 -16.25
C GLY A 24 24.59 13.63 -16.37
N THR A 25 25.60 13.73 -17.23
CA THR A 25 26.58 12.67 -17.57
C THR A 25 27.58 12.31 -16.44
N ALA A 26 27.22 12.47 -15.17
CA ALA A 26 28.14 12.32 -14.02
C ALA A 26 28.11 10.94 -13.34
N TYR A 27 27.16 10.07 -13.68
CA TYR A 27 27.01 8.74 -13.06
C TYR A 27 27.39 7.61 -14.03
N THR A 28 28.04 6.55 -13.50
CA THR A 28 28.27 5.33 -14.29
C THR A 28 26.93 4.66 -14.64
N ASP A 29 26.82 4.03 -15.82
CA ASP A 29 25.57 3.42 -16.33
C ASP A 29 24.91 2.47 -15.30
N ALA A 30 25.72 1.72 -14.55
CA ALA A 30 25.25 0.80 -13.52
C ALA A 30 24.64 1.52 -12.30
N THR A 31 25.27 2.59 -11.82
CA THR A 31 24.74 3.39 -10.69
C THR A 31 23.43 4.06 -11.07
N GLN A 32 23.35 4.63 -12.29
CA GLN A 32 22.16 5.28 -12.79
C GLN A 32 20.99 4.29 -12.93
N ARG A 33 21.20 3.10 -13.49
CA ARG A 33 20.17 2.05 -13.59
C ARG A 33 19.65 1.63 -12.21
N SER A 34 20.53 1.42 -11.23
CA SER A 34 20.13 1.01 -9.89
C SER A 34 19.24 2.05 -9.20
N PHE A 35 19.55 3.34 -9.37
CA PHE A 35 18.76 4.44 -8.82
C PHE A 35 17.40 4.59 -9.52
N LEU A 36 17.35 4.48 -10.85
CA LEU A 36 16.10 4.52 -11.62
C LEU A 36 15.16 3.39 -11.22
N ILE A 37 15.67 2.17 -11.10
CA ILE A 37 14.87 1.01 -10.67
C ILE A 37 14.32 1.23 -9.26
N LYS A 38 15.15 1.69 -8.30
CA LYS A 38 14.68 2.00 -6.94
C LYS A 38 13.58 3.06 -6.93
N THR A 39 13.76 4.14 -7.71
CA THR A 39 12.79 5.24 -7.80
C THR A 39 11.46 4.77 -8.38
N MET A 40 11.50 3.94 -9.43
CA MET A 40 10.30 3.36 -10.04
C MET A 40 9.56 2.41 -9.07
N ILE A 41 10.29 1.56 -8.34
CA ILE A 41 9.67 0.66 -7.36
C ILE A 41 9.01 1.49 -6.25
N ARG A 42 9.68 2.51 -5.71
CA ARG A 42 9.10 3.41 -4.69
C ARG A 42 7.86 4.15 -5.20
N ALA A 43 7.88 4.60 -6.45
CA ALA A 43 6.70 5.22 -7.07
C ALA A 43 5.52 4.23 -7.14
N VAL A 44 5.74 3.01 -7.64
CA VAL A 44 4.70 1.98 -7.69
C VAL A 44 4.15 1.65 -6.30
N ASP A 45 5.03 1.53 -5.30
CA ASP A 45 4.65 1.27 -3.91
C ASP A 45 3.76 2.37 -3.31
N MET A 46 4.07 3.65 -3.58
CA MET A 46 3.22 4.77 -3.19
C MET A 46 1.83 4.71 -3.85
N ASN A 47 1.73 4.22 -5.09
CA ASN A 47 0.44 4.01 -5.76
C ASN A 47 -0.38 2.90 -5.07
N ILE A 48 0.27 1.84 -4.57
CA ILE A 48 -0.40 0.76 -3.82
C ILE A 48 -1.06 1.31 -2.55
N LEU A 49 -0.33 2.11 -1.76
CA LEU A 49 -0.86 2.76 -0.57
C LEU A 49 -2.04 3.68 -0.86
N LEU A 50 -1.95 4.44 -1.95
CA LEU A 50 -3.00 5.36 -2.36
C LEU A 50 -4.28 4.62 -2.76
N ILE A 51 -4.16 3.50 -3.50
CA ILE A 51 -5.29 2.63 -3.81
C ILE A 51 -5.91 2.10 -2.51
N ALA A 52 -5.11 1.62 -1.55
CA ALA A 52 -5.59 1.16 -0.26
C ALA A 52 -6.37 2.26 0.49
N GLY A 53 -5.88 3.50 0.47
CA GLY A 53 -6.57 4.67 1.04
C GLY A 53 -7.91 4.97 0.35
N ILE A 54 -7.99 4.88 -0.97
CA ILE A 54 -9.25 5.06 -1.73
C ILE A 54 -10.26 3.98 -1.34
N LEU A 55 -9.83 2.71 -1.26
CA LEU A 55 -10.70 1.61 -0.84
C LEU A 55 -11.23 1.83 0.58
N LEU A 56 -10.39 2.32 1.50
CA LEU A 56 -10.80 2.63 2.87
C LEU A 56 -11.88 3.73 2.89
N ILE A 57 -11.70 4.80 2.10
CA ILE A 57 -12.71 5.88 1.99
C ILE A 57 -14.03 5.32 1.44
N ILE A 58 -14.00 4.41 0.47
CA ILE A 58 -15.20 3.76 -0.08
C ILE A 58 -15.91 2.96 1.02
N VAL A 59 -15.17 2.18 1.82
CA VAL A 59 -15.73 1.40 2.93
C VAL A 59 -16.37 2.31 3.97
N VAL A 60 -15.66 3.36 4.43
CA VAL A 60 -16.19 4.34 5.39
C VAL A 60 -17.44 5.02 4.85
N SER A 61 -17.46 5.39 3.57
CA SER A 61 -18.62 6.01 2.92
C SER A 61 -19.84 5.09 2.89
N LYS A 62 -19.65 3.77 2.77
CA LYS A 62 -20.73 2.78 2.84
C LYS A 62 -21.21 2.56 4.26
N ILE A 63 -20.29 2.49 5.23
CA ILE A 63 -20.60 2.40 6.66
C ILE A 63 -21.46 3.60 7.09
N ASN A 64 -21.10 4.82 6.67
CA ASN A 64 -21.87 6.03 6.97
C ASN A 64 -23.29 6.02 6.37
N LYS A 65 -23.54 5.20 5.34
CA LYS A 65 -24.88 5.00 4.75
C LYS A 65 -25.65 3.86 5.43
N GLY A 66 -25.14 3.29 6.53
CA GLY A 66 -25.74 2.17 7.25
C GLY A 66 -25.43 0.79 6.66
N LEU A 67 -24.69 0.71 5.55
CA LEU A 67 -24.28 -0.55 4.92
C LEU A 67 -23.00 -1.06 5.58
N VAL A 68 -23.09 -1.48 6.85
CA VAL A 68 -21.93 -1.90 7.65
C VAL A 68 -21.55 -3.35 7.35
N PHE A 69 -22.48 -4.29 7.59
CA PHE A 69 -22.26 -5.72 7.42
C PHE A 69 -22.75 -6.19 6.05
N VAL A 70 -21.88 -6.03 5.05
CA VAL A 70 -22.11 -6.56 3.69
C VAL A 70 -20.85 -7.24 3.18
N TRP A 71 -20.99 -8.35 2.46
CA TRP A 71 -19.88 -9.11 1.88
C TRP A 71 -18.93 -8.24 1.04
N GLN A 72 -19.45 -7.21 0.35
CA GLN A 72 -18.62 -6.31 -0.42
C GLN A 72 -17.64 -5.51 0.44
N ASN A 73 -18.04 -5.07 1.64
CA ASN A 73 -17.16 -4.32 2.54
C ASN A 73 -16.09 -5.23 3.15
N ILE A 74 -16.44 -6.48 3.48
CA ILE A 74 -15.49 -7.49 3.95
C ILE A 74 -14.41 -7.73 2.88
N THR A 75 -14.82 -7.92 1.63
CA THR A 75 -13.88 -8.07 0.50
C THR A 75 -13.00 -6.85 0.32
N LEU A 76 -13.55 -5.63 0.45
CA LEU A 76 -12.77 -4.39 0.41
C LEU A 76 -11.73 -4.32 1.54
N PHE A 77 -12.10 -4.67 2.79
CA PHE A 77 -11.15 -4.74 3.89
C PHE A 77 -10.03 -5.77 3.63
N ARG A 78 -10.35 -6.95 3.08
CA ARG A 78 -9.32 -7.94 2.70
C ARG A 78 -8.34 -7.38 1.67
N TRP A 79 -8.85 -6.72 0.64
CA TRP A 79 -8.00 -6.05 -0.36
C TRP A 79 -7.10 -4.98 0.25
N ILE A 80 -7.63 -4.14 1.15
CA ILE A 80 -6.81 -3.14 1.87
C ILE A 80 -5.71 -3.85 2.66
N GLY A 81 -6.04 -4.91 3.42
CA GLY A 81 -5.06 -5.69 4.16
C GLY A 81 -3.96 -6.28 3.28
N TYR A 82 -4.31 -6.85 2.13
CA TYR A 82 -3.31 -7.37 1.18
C TYR A 82 -2.43 -6.28 0.58
N LEU A 83 -3.01 -5.12 0.21
CA LEU A 83 -2.24 -4.00 -0.33
C LEU A 83 -1.25 -3.45 0.72
N LEU A 84 -1.66 -3.33 1.98
CA LEU A 84 -0.78 -2.94 3.07
C LEU A 84 0.33 -3.98 3.33
N GLY A 85 0.00 -5.27 3.22
CA GLY A 85 1.00 -6.35 3.33
C GLY A 85 2.03 -6.32 2.21
N ILE A 86 1.58 -6.11 0.96
CA ILE A 86 2.48 -5.94 -0.20
C ILE A 86 3.38 -4.72 0.01
N HIS A 87 2.81 -3.59 0.45
CA HIS A 87 3.59 -2.39 0.75
C HIS A 87 4.70 -2.67 1.77
N ALA A 88 4.36 -3.31 2.90
CA ALA A 88 5.34 -3.61 3.94
C ALA A 88 6.46 -4.53 3.44
N LEU A 89 6.14 -5.51 2.58
CA LEU A 89 7.13 -6.40 1.97
C LEU A 89 8.05 -5.65 0.98
N VAL A 90 7.49 -4.82 0.11
CA VAL A 90 8.26 -4.03 -0.86
C VAL A 90 9.16 -3.03 -0.15
N SER A 91 8.63 -2.28 0.82
CA SER A 91 9.38 -1.35 1.67
C SER A 91 10.53 -2.05 2.39
N SER A 92 10.25 -3.22 3.01
CA SER A 92 11.28 -4.01 3.68
C SER A 92 12.37 -4.50 2.73
N ALA A 93 12.01 -4.97 1.54
CA ALA A 93 12.98 -5.41 0.54
C ALA A 93 13.91 -4.27 0.09
N ILE A 94 13.36 -3.07 -0.15
CA ILE A 94 14.15 -1.88 -0.52
C ILE A 94 15.12 -1.52 0.61
N ASN A 95 14.62 -1.42 1.84
CA ASN A 95 15.41 -1.04 3.01
C ASN A 95 16.50 -2.09 3.31
N TYR A 96 16.20 -3.37 3.12
CA TYR A 96 17.17 -4.45 3.29
C TYR A 96 18.31 -4.37 2.27
N VAL A 97 18.01 -4.08 0.99
CA VAL A 97 19.03 -3.85 -0.04
C VAL A 97 19.86 -2.60 0.26
N GLU A 98 19.25 -1.53 0.77
CA GLU A 98 19.96 -0.31 1.19
C GLU A 98 20.90 -0.58 2.37
N LYS A 99 20.44 -1.34 3.36
CA LYS A 99 21.27 -1.79 4.48
C LYS A 99 22.48 -2.60 4.03
N GLN A 100 22.33 -3.49 3.05
CA GLN A 100 23.48 -4.25 2.52
C GLN A 100 24.48 -3.37 1.79
N ALA A 101 24.03 -2.27 1.18
CA ALA A 101 24.86 -1.37 0.39
C ALA A 101 25.54 -0.26 1.22
N SER A 102 25.17 -0.08 2.49
CA SER A 102 25.65 1.02 3.33
C SER A 102 25.95 0.56 4.76
N GLU A 103 27.20 0.79 5.20
CA GLU A 103 27.63 0.54 6.59
C GLU A 103 27.00 1.52 7.59
N THR A 104 26.43 2.63 7.11
CA THR A 104 25.82 3.69 7.94
C THR A 104 24.30 3.69 7.87
N PHE A 105 23.66 2.56 7.55
CA PHE A 105 22.20 2.46 7.56
C PHE A 105 21.66 2.52 8.99
N GLU A 106 21.05 3.64 9.37
CA GLU A 106 20.52 3.88 10.72
C GLU A 106 19.04 3.46 10.91
N GLY A 107 18.47 2.72 9.95
CA GLY A 107 17.06 2.28 9.98
C GLY A 107 16.83 0.84 10.41
N ASN A 108 15.55 0.49 10.64
CA ASN A 108 15.13 -0.90 10.65
C ASN A 108 14.87 -1.36 9.20
N PRO A 109 15.52 -2.43 8.70
CA PRO A 109 15.26 -2.90 7.35
C PRO A 109 13.87 -3.50 7.17
N PHE A 110 13.14 -3.80 8.25
CA PHE A 110 11.81 -4.38 8.21
C PHE A 110 10.75 -3.36 8.61
N ASP A 111 9.74 -3.21 7.76
CA ASP A 111 8.56 -2.38 8.01
C ASP A 111 7.53 -3.11 8.90
N TYR A 112 7.82 -3.17 10.19
CA TYR A 112 6.92 -3.75 11.18
C TYR A 112 5.59 -3.00 11.28
N GLN A 113 5.58 -1.69 11.04
CA GLN A 113 4.36 -0.88 11.11
C GLN A 113 3.38 -1.28 10.00
N GLY A 114 3.87 -1.39 8.76
CA GLY A 114 3.09 -1.86 7.63
C GLY A 114 2.55 -3.28 7.84
N VAL A 115 3.38 -4.20 8.36
CA VAL A 115 2.96 -5.57 8.66
C VAL A 115 1.86 -5.61 9.72
N ILE A 116 2.03 -4.87 10.82
CA ILE A 116 1.03 -4.82 11.91
C ILE A 116 -0.29 -4.23 11.38
N ALA A 117 -0.22 -3.16 10.58
CA ALA A 117 -1.40 -2.55 9.97
C ALA A 117 -2.14 -3.53 9.05
N ALA A 118 -1.40 -4.28 8.22
CA ALA A 118 -1.97 -5.31 7.34
C ALA A 118 -2.69 -6.41 8.13
N ILE A 119 -2.03 -6.96 9.16
CA ILE A 119 -2.61 -8.00 10.03
C ILE A 119 -3.87 -7.48 10.72
N PHE A 120 -3.81 -6.26 11.27
CA PHE A 120 -4.95 -5.66 11.95
C PHE A 120 -6.16 -5.49 11.01
N VAL A 121 -5.96 -4.96 9.81
CA VAL A 121 -7.04 -4.79 8.84
C VAL A 121 -7.62 -6.13 8.39
N LEU A 122 -6.78 -7.15 8.18
CA LEU A 122 -7.24 -8.51 7.85
C LEU A 122 -8.05 -9.12 9.01
N MET A 123 -7.61 -8.93 10.25
CA MET A 123 -8.34 -9.36 11.43
C MET A 123 -9.73 -8.71 11.50
N VAL A 124 -9.82 -7.40 11.27
CA VAL A 124 -11.11 -6.68 11.22
C VAL A 124 -12.01 -7.26 10.12
N ALA A 125 -11.45 -7.60 8.95
CA ALA A 125 -12.21 -8.20 7.85
C ALA A 125 -12.83 -9.55 8.25
N GLU A 126 -12.08 -10.40 8.95
CA GLU A 126 -12.57 -11.71 9.40
C GLU A 126 -13.61 -11.58 10.53
N ILE A 127 -13.42 -10.63 11.47
CA ILE A 127 -14.44 -10.33 12.49
C ILE A 127 -15.76 -9.92 11.83
N PHE A 128 -15.70 -9.08 10.80
CA PHE A 128 -16.89 -8.65 10.07
C PHE A 128 -17.55 -9.80 9.30
N ALA A 129 -16.73 -10.71 8.73
CA ALA A 129 -17.24 -11.90 8.03
C ALA A 129 -17.97 -12.84 8.97
N ILE A 130 -17.43 -13.08 10.17
CA ILE A 130 -18.08 -13.89 11.21
C ILE A 130 -19.39 -13.23 11.65
N GLY A 131 -19.37 -11.93 11.94
CA GLY A 131 -20.57 -11.19 12.36
C GLY A 131 -21.69 -11.21 11.31
N LEU A 132 -21.34 -11.12 10.02
CA LEU A 132 -22.32 -11.22 8.94
C LEU A 132 -22.92 -12.63 8.83
N ARG A 133 -22.10 -13.68 8.92
CA ARG A 133 -22.58 -15.07 8.89
C ARG A 133 -23.53 -15.37 10.05
N MET A 134 -23.19 -14.91 11.26
CA MET A 134 -24.05 -15.09 12.43
C MET A 134 -25.42 -14.41 12.25
N LYS A 135 -25.44 -13.24 11.60
CA LYS A 135 -26.70 -12.56 11.27
C LYS A 135 -27.51 -13.34 10.22
N GLU A 136 -26.87 -13.80 9.15
CA GLU A 136 -27.51 -14.60 8.10
C GLU A 136 -28.10 -15.91 8.66
N GLU A 137 -27.39 -16.57 9.58
CA GLU A 137 -27.89 -17.78 10.27
C GLU A 137 -29.11 -17.49 11.16
N GLN A 138 -29.12 -16.37 11.88
CA GLN A 138 -30.28 -15.97 12.69
C GLN A 138 -31.51 -15.67 11.83
N ASP A 139 -31.35 -14.95 10.72
CA ASP A 139 -32.44 -14.62 9.80
C ASP A 139 -33.07 -15.87 9.14
N LEU A 140 -32.34 -16.99 9.04
CA LEU A 140 -32.83 -18.26 8.48
C LEU A 140 -33.63 -19.13 9.48
N THR A 141 -33.49 -18.86 10.79
CA THR A 141 -34.12 -19.67 11.85
C THR A 141 -35.48 -19.15 12.31
N VAL A 142 -35.90 -17.98 11.81
CA VAL A 142 -37.17 -17.32 12.10
C VAL A 142 -38.14 -17.55 10.94
#